data_AF-A0A933BKX2-F1
#
_entry.id   AF-A0A933BKX2-F1
#
_cell.length_a   1.000
_cell.length_b   1.000
_cell.length_c   1.000
_cell.angle_alpha   90.00
_cell.angle_beta   90.00
_cell.angle_gamma   90.00
#
_symmetry.space_group_name_H-M   'P 1'
#
loop_
_entity.id
_entity.type
_entity.pdbx_description
1 polymer ?
#
loop_
_entity_poly.entity_id
_entity_poly.type
_entity_poly.pdbx_seq_one_letter_code
_entity_poly.pdbx_strand_id
1 'polypeptide(L)'
;MPDTPSKLETIERVLKAIREGALLVVLFLVLYYIGPHLSRIASQLGGARVDQVEVLGIKLKVQQAEETLQAAVKAEAPQKGPEDKQVSEQTKLIADALKTLRTVQQVSATSTEPVARTLPAPTAPPERKSFWVYLGARRGTAWLTRNFDTQEVPAVNTSIRARVDVFRRRHPPVFRDGEWVMGDPVGVLQSGEMVKVTKLERVPGTENRELWWAEVAPK
;
A
#
# COMPACT_ATOMS: atom_id res chain seq x y z
N MET A 1 35.64 -4.00 63.85
CA MET A 1 36.59 -3.37 62.91
C MET A 1 35.90 -3.34 61.56
N PRO A 2 35.71 -2.18 60.92
CA PRO A 2 35.09 -2.13 59.60
C PRO A 2 36.06 -2.71 58.57
N ASP A 3 35.62 -3.75 57.86
CA ASP A 3 36.37 -4.36 56.77
C ASP A 3 36.58 -3.32 55.66
N THR A 4 37.84 -2.96 55.44
CA THR A 4 38.20 -2.10 54.31
C THR A 4 37.92 -2.88 53.02
N PRO A 5 37.10 -2.34 52.10
CA PRO A 5 36.74 -3.05 50.88
C PRO A 5 38.01 -3.37 50.08
N SER A 6 38.07 -4.62 49.61
CA SER A 6 39.13 -5.10 48.74
C SER A 6 39.29 -4.16 47.52
N LYS A 7 40.53 -3.89 47.12
CA LYS A 7 40.84 -3.05 45.94
C LYS A 7 40.13 -3.55 44.67
N LEU A 8 39.87 -4.86 44.58
CA LEU A 8 39.13 -5.48 43.48
C LEU A 8 37.67 -5.06 43.44
N GLU A 9 36.97 -5.05 44.59
CA GLU A 9 35.57 -4.61 44.67
C GLU A 9 35.41 -3.14 44.28
N THR A 10 36.41 -2.33 44.61
CA THR A 10 36.42 -0.91 44.23
C THR A 10 36.50 -0.75 42.71
N ILE A 11 37.36 -1.55 42.05
CA ILE A 11 37.52 -1.51 40.59
C ILE A 11 36.26 -2.00 39.88
N GLU A 12 35.62 -3.07 40.36
CA GLU A 12 34.38 -3.57 39.76
C GLU A 12 33.24 -2.56 39.85
N ARG A 13 33.10 -1.87 40.99
CA ARG A 13 32.10 -0.80 41.15
C ARG A 13 32.35 0.36 40.18
N VAL A 14 33.61 0.74 39.99
CA VAL A 14 33.99 1.81 39.06
C VAL A 14 33.69 1.41 37.61
N LEU A 15 34.06 0.18 37.20
CA LEU A 15 33.76 -0.31 35.84
C LEU A 15 32.25 -0.37 35.57
N LYS A 16 31.47 -0.82 36.54
CA LYS A 16 30.00 -0.84 36.43
C LYS A 16 29.43 0.58 36.28
N ALA A 17 29.90 1.53 37.09
CA ALA A 17 29.48 2.92 37.01
C ALA A 17 29.84 3.56 35.65
N ILE A 18 31.03 3.27 35.10
CA ILE A 18 31.43 3.76 33.78
C ILE A 18 30.53 3.20 32.68
N ARG A 19 30.20 1.89 32.74
CA ARG A 19 29.30 1.25 31.76
C ARG A 19 27.90 1.84 31.80
N GLU A 20 27.34 2.04 32.99
CA GLU A 20 26.03 2.67 33.18
C GLU A 20 26.04 4.13 32.70
N GLY A 21 27.11 4.87 32.99
CA GLY A 21 27.32 6.24 32.49
C GLY A 21 27.38 6.29 30.95
N ALA A 22 28.09 5.36 30.31
CA ALA A 22 28.17 5.30 28.86
C ALA A 22 26.81 5.03 28.21
N LEU A 23 25.98 4.16 28.81
CA LEU A 23 24.62 3.89 28.33
C LEU A 23 23.73 5.14 28.41
N LEU A 24 23.84 5.91 29.50
CA LEU A 24 23.09 7.17 29.64
C LEU A 24 23.50 8.21 28.60
N VAL A 25 24.79 8.30 28.28
CA VAL A 25 25.30 9.21 27.22
C VAL A 25 24.77 8.80 25.85
N VAL A 26 24.77 7.50 25.52
CA VAL A 26 24.20 7.01 24.25
C VAL A 26 22.70 7.29 24.19
N LEU A 27 21.95 7.03 25.26
CA LEU A 27 20.52 7.31 25.32
C LEU A 27 20.23 8.81 25.13
N PHE A 28 21.03 9.68 25.75
CA PHE A 28 20.93 11.13 25.59
C PHE A 28 21.20 11.56 24.15
N LEU A 29 22.23 11.00 23.49
CA LEU A 29 22.53 11.29 22.08
C LEU A 29 21.40 10.84 21.15
N VAL A 30 20.81 9.66 21.40
CA VAL A 30 19.66 9.16 20.64
C VAL A 30 18.45 10.09 20.81
N LEU A 31 18.13 10.49 22.03
CA LEU A 31 17.05 11.45 22.32
C LEU A 31 17.31 12.82 21.69
N TYR A 32 18.55 13.30 21.74
CA TYR A 32 18.95 14.58 21.14
C TYR A 32 18.83 14.54 19.60
N TYR A 33 19.23 13.44 18.97
CA TYR A 33 19.17 13.28 17.52
C TYR A 33 17.74 13.03 17.02
N ILE A 34 16.95 12.21 17.71
CA ILE A 34 15.59 11.82 17.29
C ILE A 34 14.52 12.82 17.76
N GLY A 35 14.76 13.55 18.85
CA GLY A 35 13.82 14.52 19.43
C GLY A 35 13.21 15.51 18.42
N PRO A 36 13.99 16.15 17.54
CA PRO A 36 13.47 17.04 16.50
C PRO A 36 12.56 16.35 15.47
N HIS A 37 12.72 15.04 15.27
CA HIS A 37 11.89 14.25 14.36
C HIS A 37 10.58 13.80 15.02
N LEU A 38 10.61 13.49 16.33
CA LEU A 38 9.41 13.12 17.10
C LEU A 38 8.36 14.24 17.14
N SER A 39 8.78 15.51 17.24
CA SER A 39 7.86 16.64 17.25
C SER A 39 7.10 16.81 15.93
N ARG A 40 7.73 16.48 14.79
CA ARG A 40 7.07 16.48 13.46
C ARG A 40 6.03 15.37 13.33
N ILE A 41 6.26 14.21 13.94
CA ILE A 41 5.30 13.11 13.95
C ILE A 41 4.11 13.47 14.86
N ALA A 42 4.37 14.01 16.04
CA ALA A 42 3.32 14.42 16.99
C ALA A 42 2.39 15.50 16.42
N SER A 43 2.93 16.48 15.67
CA SER A 43 2.10 17.51 15.02
C SER A 43 1.25 16.96 13.86
N GLN A 44 1.71 15.91 13.17
CA GLN A 44 0.90 15.19 12.17
C GLN A 44 -0.23 14.39 12.81
N LEU A 45 -0.04 13.86 14.03
CA LEU A 45 -1.08 13.14 14.77
C LEU A 45 -2.12 14.06 15.43
N GLY A 46 -1.72 15.26 15.88
CA GLY A 46 -2.63 16.20 16.56
C GLY A 46 -3.65 16.90 15.65
N GLY A 47 -3.40 16.97 14.34
CA GLY A 47 -4.31 17.56 13.35
C GLY A 47 -5.23 16.56 12.64
N ALA A 48 -5.01 15.26 12.83
CA ALA A 48 -5.83 14.22 12.21
C ALA A 48 -7.14 14.02 13.00
N ARG A 49 -8.15 14.86 12.71
CA ARG A 49 -9.54 14.44 12.93
C ARG A 49 -9.78 13.17 12.12
N VAL A 50 -10.19 12.11 12.80
CA VAL A 50 -10.51 10.79 12.24
C VAL A 50 -11.82 10.89 11.46
N ASP A 51 -11.83 11.63 10.36
CA ASP A 51 -12.92 11.62 9.37
C ASP A 51 -12.52 10.86 8.10
N GLN A 52 -11.22 10.58 7.91
CA GLN A 52 -10.75 9.69 6.86
C GLN A 52 -9.39 9.10 7.24
N VAL A 53 -9.40 7.80 7.54
CA VAL A 53 -8.18 6.99 7.65
C VAL A 53 -7.71 6.69 6.22
N GLU A 54 -7.14 7.68 5.55
CA GLU A 54 -6.30 7.45 4.37
C GLU A 54 -4.90 7.08 4.88
N VAL A 55 -4.76 5.80 5.25
CA VAL A 55 -3.46 5.23 5.58
C VAL A 55 -2.64 5.17 4.31
N LEU A 56 -1.62 6.01 4.28
CA LEU A 56 -0.44 5.90 3.44
C LEU A 56 0.01 4.43 3.33
N GLY A 57 -0.20 3.85 2.15
CA GLY A 57 0.70 2.83 1.57
C GLY A 57 0.73 1.44 2.20
N ILE A 58 0.09 1.19 3.35
CA ILE A 58 -0.09 -0.16 3.83
C ILE A 58 -1.34 -0.72 3.14
N LYS A 59 -1.12 -1.30 1.96
CA LYS A 59 -1.98 -2.33 1.37
C LYS A 59 -1.92 -3.56 2.30
N LEU A 60 -2.38 -3.41 3.53
CA LEU A 60 -2.64 -4.52 4.42
C LEU A 60 -3.82 -5.22 3.77
N LYS A 61 -3.54 -6.41 3.28
CA LYS A 61 -4.44 -7.27 2.53
C LYS A 61 -5.73 -7.44 3.34
N VAL A 62 -6.73 -6.61 3.07
CA VAL A 62 -8.06 -6.70 3.69
C VAL A 62 -8.63 -8.10 3.47
N GLN A 63 -8.35 -8.73 2.32
CA GLN A 63 -8.71 -10.12 2.05
C GLN A 63 -7.96 -11.16 2.92
N GLN A 64 -6.68 -10.95 3.27
CA GLN A 64 -6.01 -11.87 4.21
C GLN A 64 -6.45 -11.62 5.65
N ALA A 65 -6.80 -10.39 6.02
CA ALA A 65 -7.40 -10.10 7.32
C ALA A 65 -8.80 -10.71 7.44
N GLU A 66 -9.57 -10.74 6.35
CA GLU A 66 -10.89 -11.38 6.29
C GLU A 66 -10.79 -12.90 6.35
N GLU A 67 -9.82 -13.51 5.64
CA GLU A 67 -9.55 -14.95 5.74
C GLU A 67 -9.01 -15.35 7.11
N THR A 68 -8.12 -14.56 7.74
CA THR A 68 -7.64 -14.85 9.10
C THR A 68 -8.69 -14.58 10.16
N LEU A 69 -9.58 -13.60 9.99
CA LEU A 69 -10.75 -13.44 10.86
C LEU A 69 -11.74 -14.60 10.69
N GLN A 70 -12.05 -15.02 9.47
CA GLN A 70 -12.94 -16.17 9.24
C GLN A 70 -12.31 -17.47 9.75
N ALA A 71 -10.99 -17.64 9.65
CA ALA A 71 -10.28 -18.77 10.21
C ALA A 71 -10.24 -18.74 11.75
N ALA A 72 -10.07 -17.56 12.37
CA ALA A 72 -10.12 -17.38 13.82
C ALA A 72 -11.54 -17.61 14.37
N VAL A 73 -12.58 -17.09 13.69
CA VAL A 73 -13.99 -17.30 14.06
C VAL A 73 -14.41 -18.76 13.88
N LYS A 74 -13.86 -19.49 12.89
CA LYS A 74 -14.05 -20.94 12.77
C LYS A 74 -13.25 -21.74 13.79
N ALA A 75 -12.08 -21.26 14.21
CA ALA A 75 -11.26 -21.91 15.23
C ALA A 75 -11.81 -21.69 16.66
N GLU A 76 -12.56 -20.62 16.89
CA GLU A 76 -13.33 -20.37 18.11
C GLU A 76 -14.78 -20.89 18.05
N ALA A 77 -15.11 -21.73 17.07
CA ALA A 77 -16.40 -22.41 17.07
C ALA A 77 -16.55 -23.23 18.37
N PRO A 78 -17.53 -22.90 19.24
CA PRO A 78 -17.63 -23.50 20.56
C PRO A 78 -17.97 -24.99 20.44
N GLN A 79 -17.05 -25.86 20.89
CA GLN A 79 -17.28 -27.30 21.05
C GLN A 79 -18.13 -27.66 22.28
N LYS A 80 -18.79 -26.69 22.92
CA LYS A 80 -19.70 -26.96 24.04
C LYS A 80 -21.03 -26.24 23.82
N GLY A 81 -22.10 -27.02 24.03
CA GLY A 81 -23.49 -26.59 23.92
C GLY A 81 -23.86 -25.39 24.80
N PRO A 82 -25.08 -24.88 24.62
CA PRO A 82 -25.43 -23.50 24.90
C PRO A 82 -25.48 -23.23 26.40
N GLU A 83 -24.60 -22.36 26.87
CA GLU A 83 -25.00 -21.44 27.92
C GLU A 83 -25.51 -20.17 27.23
N ASP A 84 -26.76 -19.82 27.49
CA ASP A 84 -27.38 -18.56 27.11
C ASP A 84 -26.62 -17.40 27.77
N LYS A 85 -25.53 -16.99 27.15
CA LYS A 85 -24.90 -15.71 27.46
C LYS A 85 -25.63 -14.64 26.66
N GLN A 86 -26.23 -13.72 27.40
CA GLN A 86 -26.85 -12.51 26.88
C GLN A 86 -26.00 -11.92 25.76
N VAL A 87 -26.63 -11.81 24.58
CA VAL A 87 -26.06 -11.17 23.40
C VAL A 87 -25.59 -9.77 23.80
N SER A 88 -24.28 -9.55 23.72
CA SER A 88 -23.64 -8.25 23.96
C SER A 88 -24.34 -7.16 23.16
N GLU A 89 -24.58 -6.00 23.77
CA GLU A 89 -25.14 -4.80 23.12
C GLU A 89 -24.41 -4.46 21.81
N GLN A 90 -23.11 -4.77 21.71
CA GLN A 90 -22.32 -4.57 20.49
C GLN A 90 -22.78 -5.44 19.33
N THR A 91 -23.23 -6.68 19.59
CA THR A 91 -23.72 -7.58 18.55
C THR A 91 -25.08 -7.13 18.01
N LYS A 92 -25.92 -6.49 18.85
CA LYS A 92 -27.17 -5.86 18.41
C LYS A 92 -26.91 -4.66 17.48
N LEU A 93 -25.96 -3.78 17.84
CA LEU A 93 -25.60 -2.63 17.02
C LEU A 93 -25.05 -3.02 15.65
N ILE A 94 -24.26 -4.10 15.57
CA ILE A 94 -23.73 -4.62 14.30
C ILE A 94 -24.86 -5.20 13.43
N ALA A 95 -25.82 -5.92 14.03
CA ALA A 95 -26.96 -6.46 13.30
C ALA A 95 -27.88 -5.37 12.73
N ASP A 96 -28.13 -4.29 13.49
CA ASP A 96 -28.93 -3.15 13.02
C ASP A 96 -28.23 -2.34 11.93
N ALA A 97 -26.90 -2.18 12.01
CA ALA A 97 -26.12 -1.52 10.95
C ALA A 97 -26.18 -2.30 9.63
N LEU A 98 -26.06 -3.64 9.68
CA LEU A 98 -26.16 -4.52 8.51
C LEU A 98 -27.56 -4.48 7.87
N LYS A 99 -28.61 -4.38 8.67
CA LYS A 99 -30.00 -4.28 8.18
C LYS A 99 -30.23 -2.96 7.44
N THR A 100 -29.66 -1.87 7.96
CA THR A 100 -29.76 -0.51 7.36
C THR A 100 -29.08 -0.44 5.98
N LEU A 101 -27.89 -1.03 5.83
CA LEU A 101 -27.18 -1.06 4.53
C LEU A 101 -27.96 -1.82 3.45
N ARG A 102 -28.66 -2.90 3.83
CA ARG A 102 -29.45 -3.71 2.90
C ARG A 102 -30.69 -2.97 2.41
N THR A 103 -31.31 -2.16 3.27
CA THR A 103 -32.46 -1.33 2.88
C THR A 103 -32.06 -0.24 1.89
N VAL A 104 -30.88 0.39 2.03
CA VAL A 104 -30.43 1.43 1.08
C VAL A 104 -30.18 0.88 -0.33
N GLN A 105 -29.69 -0.36 -0.47
CA GLN A 105 -29.47 -0.98 -1.79
C GLN A 105 -30.77 -1.33 -2.53
N GLN A 106 -31.90 -1.49 -1.82
CA GLN A 106 -33.15 -1.94 -2.42
C GLN A 106 -34.02 -0.78 -2.97
N VAL A 107 -33.77 0.46 -2.56
CA VAL A 107 -34.55 1.63 -3.03
C VAL A 107 -34.06 2.16 -4.40
N SER A 108 -32.88 1.76 -4.88
CA SER A 108 -32.36 2.18 -6.19
C SER A 108 -32.86 1.36 -7.38
N ALA A 109 -33.81 0.42 -7.18
CA ALA A 109 -34.24 -0.51 -8.22
C ALA A 109 -35.64 -0.24 -8.81
N THR A 110 -36.25 0.93 -8.58
CA THR A 110 -37.58 1.25 -9.16
C THR A 110 -37.62 2.63 -9.82
N SER A 111 -37.30 2.68 -11.12
CA SER A 111 -38.06 3.49 -12.08
C SER A 111 -37.61 3.14 -13.50
N THR A 112 -38.53 2.53 -14.24
CA THR A 112 -38.42 2.16 -15.64
C THR A 112 -39.18 3.19 -16.46
N GLU A 113 -38.50 3.92 -17.34
CA GLU A 113 -39.13 4.57 -18.50
C GLU A 113 -38.19 4.37 -19.71
N PRO A 114 -38.65 3.73 -20.80
CA PRO A 114 -37.82 3.44 -21.95
C PRO A 114 -37.75 4.64 -22.87
N VAL A 115 -36.84 5.58 -22.58
CA VAL A 115 -36.44 6.57 -23.58
C VAL A 115 -35.67 5.83 -24.66
N ALA A 116 -36.23 5.79 -25.88
CA ALA A 116 -35.54 5.37 -27.08
C ALA A 116 -34.29 6.25 -27.28
N ARG A 117 -33.19 5.85 -26.65
CA ARG A 117 -31.85 6.39 -26.90
C ARG A 117 -31.45 5.90 -28.29
N THR A 118 -31.56 6.79 -29.26
CA THR A 118 -30.76 6.76 -30.47
C THR A 118 -29.31 6.51 -30.05
N LEU A 119 -28.86 5.26 -30.22
CA LEU A 119 -27.47 4.88 -29.97
C LEU A 119 -26.60 5.80 -30.85
N PRO A 120 -25.73 6.63 -30.25
CA PRO A 120 -24.78 7.38 -31.06
C PRO A 120 -23.99 6.38 -31.90
N ALA A 121 -23.90 6.66 -33.20
CA ALA A 121 -23.15 5.87 -34.14
C ALA A 121 -21.76 5.53 -33.55
N PRO A 122 -21.25 4.30 -33.77
CA PRO A 122 -19.93 3.90 -33.27
C PRO A 122 -18.91 4.95 -33.68
N THR A 123 -18.45 5.70 -32.69
CA THR A 123 -17.43 6.73 -32.85
C THR A 123 -16.22 6.05 -33.48
N ALA A 124 -15.65 6.69 -34.50
CA ALA A 124 -14.54 6.18 -35.31
C ALA A 124 -13.50 5.43 -34.46
N PRO A 125 -12.94 4.31 -34.96
CA PRO A 125 -12.00 3.51 -34.21
C PRO A 125 -10.92 4.42 -33.63
N PRO A 126 -10.68 4.38 -32.30
CA PRO A 126 -9.76 5.30 -31.66
C PRO A 126 -8.42 5.19 -32.39
N GLU A 127 -7.93 6.32 -32.92
CA GLU A 127 -6.57 6.40 -33.44
C GLU A 127 -5.65 5.72 -32.42
N ARG A 128 -4.91 4.71 -32.88
CA ARG A 128 -4.03 3.88 -32.05
C ARG A 128 -2.86 4.73 -31.53
N LYS A 129 -3.16 5.65 -30.62
CA LYS A 129 -2.16 6.46 -29.93
C LYS A 129 -1.42 5.54 -28.99
N SER A 130 -0.10 5.56 -29.10
CA SER A 130 0.77 4.96 -28.11
C SER A 130 0.46 5.57 -26.74
N PHE A 131 0.66 4.78 -25.68
CA PHE A 131 0.45 5.23 -24.32
C PHE A 131 1.51 4.63 -23.41
N TRP A 132 1.74 5.29 -22.27
CA TRP A 132 2.72 4.88 -21.30
C TRP A 132 2.10 3.96 -20.25
N VAL A 133 2.83 2.91 -19.87
CA VAL A 133 2.45 1.94 -18.85
C VAL A 133 3.61 1.70 -17.90
N TYR A 134 3.27 1.40 -16.65
CA TYR A 134 4.25 1.03 -15.63
C TYR A 134 4.52 -0.48 -15.69
N LEU A 135 5.75 -0.86 -16.02
CA LEU A 135 6.14 -2.27 -16.12
C LEU A 135 6.30 -2.92 -14.75
N GLY A 136 6.95 -2.20 -13.82
CA GLY A 136 7.27 -2.71 -12.49
C GLY A 136 8.50 -2.05 -11.86
N ALA A 137 8.84 -2.49 -10.64
CA ALA A 137 10.04 -2.08 -9.92
C ALA A 137 11.08 -3.21 -9.96
N ARG A 138 12.34 -2.85 -10.17
CA ARG A 138 13.47 -3.78 -10.24
C ARG A 138 14.54 -3.40 -9.21
N ARG A 139 15.26 -4.38 -8.68
CA ARG A 139 16.45 -4.20 -7.85
C ARG A 139 17.54 -5.14 -8.36
N GLY A 140 18.57 -4.59 -8.99
CA GLY A 140 19.54 -5.38 -9.74
C GLY A 140 18.86 -6.12 -10.90
N THR A 141 18.98 -7.45 -10.92
CA THR A 141 18.38 -8.28 -11.99
C THR A 141 16.93 -8.69 -11.70
N ALA A 142 16.49 -8.61 -10.45
CA ALA A 142 15.20 -9.16 -10.01
C ALA A 142 14.06 -8.14 -10.02
N TRP A 143 12.88 -8.56 -10.48
CA TRP A 143 11.64 -7.80 -10.34
C TRP A 143 11.12 -7.88 -8.90
N LEU A 144 10.87 -6.73 -8.28
CA LEU A 144 10.16 -6.61 -7.00
C LEU A 144 8.64 -6.58 -7.23
N THR A 145 8.21 -5.87 -8.27
CA THR A 145 6.83 -5.83 -8.75
C THR A 145 6.84 -5.98 -10.26
N ARG A 146 5.84 -6.68 -10.79
CA ARG A 146 5.78 -6.99 -12.22
C ARG A 146 4.33 -7.04 -12.71
N ASN A 147 3.97 -6.09 -13.56
CA ASN A 147 2.63 -5.98 -14.13
C ASN A 147 2.47 -6.72 -15.46
N PHE A 148 3.57 -7.14 -16.10
CA PHE A 148 3.56 -7.80 -17.40
C PHE A 148 4.23 -9.18 -17.34
N ASP A 149 3.94 -10.05 -18.30
CA ASP A 149 4.53 -11.39 -18.37
C ASP A 149 5.93 -11.37 -19.00
N THR A 150 6.90 -10.81 -18.26
CA THR A 150 8.30 -10.72 -18.68
C THR A 150 9.24 -11.16 -17.56
N GLN A 151 10.25 -11.97 -17.87
CA GLN A 151 11.26 -12.34 -16.85
C GLN A 151 12.31 -11.25 -16.67
N GLU A 152 12.61 -10.51 -17.73
CA GLU A 152 13.57 -9.42 -17.78
C GLU A 152 12.89 -8.12 -18.25
N VAL A 153 13.68 -7.04 -18.35
CA VAL A 153 13.21 -5.81 -19.01
C VAL A 153 13.01 -6.12 -20.49
N PRO A 154 11.79 -5.97 -21.04
CA PRO A 154 11.52 -6.30 -22.43
C PRO A 154 12.34 -5.39 -23.35
N ALA A 155 12.79 -5.89 -24.49
CA ALA A 155 13.44 -5.06 -25.51
C ALA A 155 12.40 -4.22 -26.28
N VAL A 156 12.82 -3.09 -26.84
CA VAL A 156 11.97 -2.33 -27.77
C VAL A 156 11.57 -3.22 -28.95
N ASN A 157 10.35 -3.05 -29.47
CA ASN A 157 9.69 -3.87 -30.48
C ASN A 157 9.21 -5.26 -30.05
N THR A 158 9.35 -5.63 -28.77
CA THR A 158 8.79 -6.90 -28.26
C THR A 158 7.32 -6.76 -27.87
N SER A 159 6.57 -7.86 -27.95
CA SER A 159 5.19 -7.93 -27.46
C SER A 159 5.17 -8.43 -26.02
N ILE A 160 4.42 -7.76 -25.15
CA ILE A 160 4.26 -8.12 -23.73
C ILE A 160 2.78 -8.27 -23.38
N ARG A 161 2.45 -9.14 -22.43
CA ARG A 161 1.09 -9.38 -21.95
C ARG A 161 0.87 -8.78 -20.57
N ALA A 162 -0.20 -8.04 -20.36
CA ALA A 162 -0.57 -7.56 -19.03
C ALA A 162 -0.99 -8.74 -18.12
N ARG A 163 -0.45 -8.81 -16.90
CA ARG A 163 -0.82 -9.82 -15.88
C ARG A 163 -1.93 -9.34 -14.94
N VAL A 164 -2.06 -8.03 -14.84
CA VAL A 164 -3.03 -7.30 -14.02
C VAL A 164 -3.50 -6.09 -14.82
N ASP A 165 -4.55 -5.44 -14.34
CA ASP A 165 -4.99 -4.18 -14.94
C ASP A 165 -3.95 -3.08 -14.69
N VAL A 166 -3.58 -2.35 -15.75
CA VAL A 166 -2.54 -1.31 -15.70
C VAL A 166 -3.09 0.01 -16.21
N PHE A 167 -2.88 1.09 -15.46
CA PHE A 167 -3.25 2.43 -15.93
C PHE A 167 -2.45 2.81 -17.18
N ARG A 168 -3.17 3.19 -18.23
CA ARG A 168 -2.62 3.83 -19.43
C ARG A 168 -2.39 5.30 -19.09
N ARG A 169 -1.23 5.85 -19.42
CA ARG A 169 -0.88 7.26 -19.18
C ARG A 169 -0.50 7.98 -20.46
N ARG A 170 -0.77 9.28 -20.51
CA ARG A 170 -0.47 10.11 -21.68
C ARG A 170 1.02 10.31 -21.90
N HIS A 171 1.79 10.41 -20.82
CA HIS A 171 3.22 10.70 -20.84
C HIS A 171 3.92 9.91 -19.71
N PRO A 172 5.26 9.74 -19.77
CA PRO A 172 6.00 9.08 -18.70
C PRO A 172 6.01 9.98 -17.45
N PRO A 173 6.46 9.45 -16.29
CA PRO A 173 6.75 10.28 -15.14
C PRO A 173 7.76 11.38 -15.47
N VAL A 174 7.57 12.57 -14.92
CA VAL A 174 8.44 13.73 -15.16
C VAL A 174 8.94 14.24 -13.81
N PHE A 175 10.22 14.60 -13.73
CA PHE A 175 10.79 15.24 -12.55
C PHE A 175 10.54 16.75 -12.61
N ARG A 176 9.76 17.29 -11.68
CA ARG A 176 9.41 18.71 -11.60
C ARG A 176 9.44 19.16 -10.13
N ASP A 177 10.04 20.32 -9.88
CA ASP A 177 10.09 20.95 -8.55
C ASP A 177 10.67 20.04 -7.44
N GLY A 178 11.62 19.19 -7.79
CA GLY A 178 12.26 18.26 -6.85
C GLY A 178 11.51 16.94 -6.62
N GLU A 179 10.37 16.74 -7.29
CA GLU A 179 9.53 15.55 -7.13
C GLU A 179 9.23 14.85 -8.46
N TRP A 180 9.01 13.54 -8.40
CA TRP A 180 8.56 12.76 -9.56
C TRP A 180 7.03 12.78 -9.64
N VAL A 181 6.52 13.36 -10.72
CA VAL A 181 5.08 13.44 -10.97
C VAL A 181 4.69 12.40 -12.01
N MET A 182 3.68 11.57 -11.70
CA MET A 182 3.14 10.58 -12.63
C MET A 182 2.36 11.26 -13.76
N GLY A 183 2.39 10.70 -14.96
CA GLY A 183 1.62 11.27 -16.08
C GLY A 183 0.12 11.05 -16.01
N ASP A 184 -0.65 11.84 -16.75
CA ASP A 184 -2.11 11.81 -16.65
C ASP A 184 -2.70 10.45 -17.06
N PRO A 185 -3.62 9.85 -16.26
CA PRO A 185 -4.29 8.62 -16.65
C PRO A 185 -5.24 8.88 -17.82
N VAL A 186 -5.17 8.03 -18.85
CA VAL A 186 -6.05 8.10 -20.04
C VAL A 186 -6.94 6.87 -20.19
N GLY A 187 -6.76 5.86 -19.35
CA GLY A 187 -7.56 4.64 -19.37
C GLY A 187 -6.88 3.49 -18.62
N VAL A 188 -7.36 2.28 -18.85
CA VAL A 188 -6.86 1.06 -18.24
C VAL A 188 -6.60 0.02 -19.33
N LEU A 189 -5.41 -0.58 -19.30
CA LEU A 189 -5.04 -1.77 -20.05
C LEU A 189 -5.50 -2.97 -19.23
N GLN A 190 -6.40 -3.78 -19.78
CA GLN A 190 -6.99 -4.91 -19.06
C GLN A 190 -5.99 -6.06 -18.96
N SER A 191 -6.09 -6.85 -17.89
CA SER A 191 -5.32 -8.08 -17.76
C SER A 191 -5.53 -9.00 -18.98
N GLY A 192 -4.45 -9.61 -19.45
CA GLY A 192 -4.43 -10.47 -20.64
C GLY A 192 -4.23 -9.72 -21.97
N GLU A 193 -4.40 -8.39 -22.02
CA GLU A 193 -4.17 -7.61 -23.25
C GLU A 193 -2.69 -7.65 -23.66
N MET A 194 -2.47 -7.78 -24.98
CA MET A 194 -1.14 -7.80 -25.59
C MET A 194 -0.81 -6.42 -26.17
N VAL A 195 0.38 -5.92 -25.86
CA VAL A 195 0.86 -4.64 -26.39
C VAL A 195 2.29 -4.76 -26.90
N LYS A 196 2.66 -3.93 -27.88
CA LYS A 196 4.03 -3.87 -28.41
C LYS A 196 4.78 -2.70 -27.76
N VAL A 197 5.94 -2.98 -27.18
CA VAL A 197 6.83 -1.97 -26.60
C VAL A 197 7.44 -1.13 -27.72
N THR A 198 7.27 0.18 -27.67
CA THR A 198 7.83 1.14 -28.63
C THR A 198 8.97 1.96 -28.04
N LYS A 199 8.93 2.23 -26.73
CA LYS A 199 9.97 2.96 -26.01
C LYS A 199 10.08 2.46 -24.57
N LEU A 200 11.25 2.58 -23.96
CA LEU A 200 11.50 2.26 -22.56
C LEU A 200 12.11 3.46 -21.86
N GLU A 201 11.73 3.62 -20.60
CA GLU A 201 12.27 4.67 -19.75
C GLU A 201 12.50 4.13 -18.34
N ARG A 202 13.65 4.49 -17.78
CA ARG A 202 14.05 4.14 -16.42
C ARG A 202 13.94 5.36 -15.54
N VAL A 203 13.15 5.25 -14.49
CA VAL A 203 12.96 6.28 -13.48
C VAL A 203 13.61 5.80 -12.17
N PRO A 204 14.43 6.61 -11.49
CA PRO A 204 14.98 6.26 -10.19
C PRO A 204 13.85 6.15 -9.15
N GLY A 205 13.81 5.04 -8.42
CA GLY A 205 12.93 4.84 -7.27
C GLY A 205 13.65 5.06 -5.95
N THR A 206 12.93 4.89 -4.85
CA THR A 206 13.50 4.89 -3.50
C THR A 206 14.24 3.58 -3.21
N GLU A 207 15.17 3.58 -2.23
CA GLU A 207 15.87 2.37 -1.76
C GLU A 207 16.60 1.56 -2.86
N ASN A 208 17.33 2.24 -3.75
CA ASN A 208 18.07 1.63 -4.86
C ASN A 208 17.18 0.77 -5.78
N ARG A 209 15.92 1.17 -5.96
CA ARG A 209 14.99 0.53 -6.89
C ARG A 209 14.97 1.30 -8.21
N GLU A 210 14.82 0.58 -9.31
CA GLU A 210 14.58 1.17 -10.63
C GLU A 210 13.12 0.96 -11.00
N LEU A 211 12.43 2.03 -11.39
CA LEU A 211 11.05 1.98 -11.87
C LEU A 211 11.08 1.97 -13.40
N TRP A 212 10.55 0.91 -14.00
CA TRP A 212 10.56 0.74 -15.44
C TRP A 212 9.21 1.11 -16.04
N TRP A 213 9.27 1.97 -17.05
CA TRP A 213 8.11 2.45 -17.80
C TRP A 213 8.31 2.13 -19.28
N ALA A 214 7.22 1.87 -19.98
CA ALA A 214 7.23 1.63 -21.40
C ALA A 214 6.17 2.46 -22.09
N GLU A 215 6.53 3.01 -23.23
CA GLU A 215 5.55 3.41 -24.22
C GLU A 215 5.16 2.15 -25.01
N VAL A 216 3.86 1.94 -25.16
CA VAL A 216 3.32 0.76 -25.82
C VAL A 216 2.23 1.13 -26.82
N ALA A 217 2.11 0.32 -27.86
CA ALA A 217 1.05 0.41 -28.86
C ALA A 217 0.17 -0.85 -28.82
N PRO A 218 -1.16 -0.72 -29.03
CA PRO A 218 -2.04 -1.88 -29.22
C PRO A 218 -1.55 -2.75 -30.39
N LYS A 219 -1.51 -4.06 -30.19
CA LYS A 219 -1.20 -5.02 -31.25
C LYS A 219 -2.42 -5.23 -32.14
#